data_AF-A0A953EWF2-F1
#
_entry.id   AF-A0A953EWF2-F1
#
_cell.length_a   1.000
_cell.length_b   1.000
_cell.length_c   1.000
_cell.angle_alpha   90.00
_cell.angle_beta   90.00
_cell.angle_gamma   90.00
#
_symmetry.space_group_name_H-M   'P 1'
#
loop_
_entity.id
_entity.type
_entity.pdbx_description
1 polymer ?
#
loop_
_entity_poly.entity_id
_entity_poly.type
_entity_poly.pdbx_seq_one_letter_code
_entity_poly.pdbx_strand_id
1 'polypeptide(L)'
;MATCLIALGSNLGDRPHQLNAAIRQIALRIGLVARRSAWRETPPIGGPAEQPPYLNGAVLVHSSLPPRGVLKQLMAIEGELGRQRGERWGARAIDLDLLLCDQMVIDESDFQLPHPRMAFRRFVLEPAAEVAAAMIHPTSRWTVGRLRAHLDRSPRYLTLAGMPGVGKTEIAHRVAAATGAVVLADPLPLIEADVSPRPPLEREIELAERRAVALDRDRLHSGKSWFVSDFWWMQTAIYSNLLLGLNELDLAIRHMVPLMRRIARPRLTAVLDAPIDDLWKRARATNPALRAANEKEFQRLAEIYAEFAARITGPVLRLDARRQDAAITELVAAMAAAT
;
A
#
# COMPACT_ATOMS: atom_id res chain seq x y z
N MET A 1 20.50 20.31 -8.85
CA MET A 1 20.63 19.50 -7.62
C MET A 1 19.27 18.90 -7.35
N ALA A 2 19.21 17.59 -7.08
CA ALA A 2 17.97 16.89 -6.78
C ALA A 2 17.63 17.02 -5.29
N THR A 3 16.35 17.13 -4.95
CA THR A 3 15.90 17.16 -3.55
C THR A 3 15.48 15.76 -3.13
N CYS A 4 16.31 15.11 -2.31
CA CYS A 4 16.03 13.78 -1.80
C CYS A 4 15.61 13.80 -0.33
N LEU A 5 14.65 12.94 0.02
CA LEU A 5 14.19 12.71 1.38
C LEU A 5 14.68 11.32 1.82
N ILE A 6 15.37 11.27 2.95
CA ILE A 6 16.04 10.06 3.45
C ILE A 6 15.56 9.79 4.87
N ALA A 7 15.12 8.58 5.15
CA ALA A 7 14.84 8.10 6.50
C ALA A 7 16.10 7.51 7.14
N LEU A 8 16.21 7.66 8.45
CA LEU A 8 17.25 7.05 9.27
C LEU A 8 16.60 6.30 10.43
N GLY A 9 17.12 5.11 10.74
CA GLY A 9 16.70 4.29 11.87
C GLY A 9 17.89 3.61 12.54
N SER A 10 17.85 3.43 13.84
CA SER A 10 18.86 2.66 14.60
C SER A 10 18.23 2.06 15.85
N ASN A 11 18.48 0.77 16.14
CA ASN A 11 18.01 0.14 17.38
C ASN A 11 19.08 -0.64 18.16
N LEU A 12 20.33 -0.65 17.73
CA LEU A 12 21.44 -1.28 18.45
C LEU A 12 22.52 -0.26 18.84
N GLY A 13 23.18 -0.49 19.98
CA GLY A 13 24.31 0.34 20.42
C GLY A 13 23.92 1.78 20.77
N ASP A 14 24.87 2.71 20.56
CA ASP A 14 24.63 4.14 20.73
C ASP A 14 23.87 4.70 19.52
N ARG A 15 22.53 4.62 19.58
CA ARG A 15 21.62 5.00 18.49
C ARG A 15 21.78 6.48 18.08
N PRO A 16 21.79 7.46 19.02
CA PRO A 16 22.02 8.86 18.66
C PRO A 16 23.39 9.12 18.01
N HIS A 17 24.45 8.48 18.51
CA HIS A 17 25.78 8.64 17.91
C HIS A 17 25.81 8.16 16.46
N GLN A 18 25.25 6.98 16.19
CA GLN A 18 25.20 6.40 14.84
C GLN A 18 24.38 7.24 13.87
N LEU A 19 23.22 7.73 14.30
CA LEU A 19 22.39 8.61 13.47
C LEU A 19 23.09 9.93 13.14
N ASN A 20 23.77 10.54 14.11
CA ASN A 20 24.55 11.75 13.89
C ASN A 20 25.77 11.50 12.98
N ALA A 21 26.43 10.35 13.12
CA ALA A 21 27.51 9.94 12.22
C ALA A 21 27.02 9.75 10.79
N ALA A 22 25.87 9.09 10.60
CA ALA A 22 25.24 8.92 9.29
C ALA A 22 24.95 10.27 8.63
N ILE A 23 24.39 11.25 9.37
CA ILE A 23 24.13 12.60 8.83
C ILE A 23 25.41 13.29 8.37
N ARG A 24 26.50 13.19 9.13
CA ARG A 24 27.80 13.76 8.72
C ARG A 24 28.30 13.11 7.43
N GLN A 25 28.18 11.79 7.29
CA GLN A 25 28.58 11.10 6.07
C GLN A 25 27.67 11.43 4.88
N ILE A 26 26.36 11.58 5.09
CA ILE A 26 25.41 12.04 4.07
C ILE A 26 25.81 13.45 3.59
N ALA A 27 26.10 14.37 4.51
CA ALA A 27 26.52 15.72 4.18
C ALA A 27 27.80 15.76 3.33
N LEU A 28 28.76 14.87 3.63
CA LEU A 28 30.05 14.78 2.94
C LEU A 28 29.94 14.13 1.55
N ARG A 29 29.14 13.06 1.42
CA ARG A 29 29.17 12.18 0.23
C ARG A 29 28.01 12.38 -0.73
N ILE A 30 26.87 12.88 -0.24
CA ILE A 30 25.61 12.93 -0.98
C ILE A 30 25.22 14.37 -1.31
N GLY A 31 25.33 15.28 -0.34
CA GLY A 31 25.05 16.70 -0.54
C GLY A 31 24.55 17.41 0.72
N LEU A 32 24.13 18.67 0.56
CA LEU A 32 23.73 19.53 1.67
C LEU A 32 22.50 18.98 2.40
N VAL A 33 22.63 18.68 3.69
CA VAL A 33 21.52 18.36 4.59
C VAL A 33 20.79 19.67 4.93
N ALA A 34 19.75 19.99 4.18
CA ALA A 34 18.99 21.24 4.31
C ALA A 34 18.13 21.27 5.58
N ARG A 35 17.58 20.11 5.99
CA ARG A 35 16.72 19.98 7.17
C ARG A 35 16.88 18.60 7.80
N ARG A 36 16.64 18.51 9.12
CA ARG A 36 16.60 17.27 9.89
C ARG A 36 15.43 17.31 10.87
N SER A 37 14.75 16.17 11.05
CA SER A 37 13.68 16.04 12.04
C SER A 37 14.22 15.85 13.46
N ALA A 38 13.36 16.01 14.45
CA ALA A 38 13.57 15.43 15.76
C ALA A 38 13.72 13.90 15.68
N TRP A 39 14.39 13.32 16.68
CA TRP A 39 14.46 11.88 16.86
C TRP A 39 13.18 11.36 17.51
N ARG A 40 12.69 10.21 17.03
CA ARG A 40 11.46 9.59 17.53
C ARG A 40 11.75 8.15 17.91
N GLU A 41 11.51 7.80 19.17
CA GLU A 41 11.58 6.42 19.60
C GLU A 41 10.29 5.69 19.22
N THR A 42 10.40 4.52 18.60
CA THR A 42 9.25 3.70 18.20
C THR A 42 9.51 2.23 18.49
N PRO A 43 8.46 1.44 18.75
CA PRO A 43 8.62 -0.01 18.81
C PRO A 43 9.11 -0.56 17.45
N PRO A 44 9.81 -1.71 17.44
CA PRO A 44 10.12 -2.43 16.21
C PRO A 44 8.82 -2.89 15.53
N ILE A 45 8.82 -2.91 14.19
CA ILE A 45 7.70 -3.44 13.40
C ILE A 45 8.15 -4.69 12.66
N GLY A 46 7.57 -5.83 13.01
CA GLY A 46 7.96 -7.14 12.48
C GLY A 46 9.31 -7.63 13.02
N GLY A 47 9.79 -8.74 12.46
CA GLY A 47 11.06 -9.37 12.82
C GLY A 47 10.97 -10.20 14.10
N PRO A 48 12.13 -10.64 14.63
CA PRO A 48 12.20 -11.38 15.89
C PRO A 48 11.53 -10.63 17.05
N ALA A 49 10.99 -11.40 18.00
CA ALA A 49 10.50 -10.86 19.25
C ALA A 49 11.64 -10.20 20.05
N GLU A 50 11.28 -9.28 20.96
CA GLU A 50 12.19 -8.67 21.94
C GLU A 50 13.31 -7.78 21.37
N GLN A 51 13.17 -7.30 20.12
CA GLN A 51 14.08 -6.29 19.61
C GLN A 51 13.98 -4.96 20.40
N PRO A 52 15.11 -4.27 20.63
CA PRO A 52 15.07 -2.94 21.25
C PRO A 52 14.30 -1.93 20.39
N PRO A 53 13.73 -0.87 21.00
CA PRO A 53 13.09 0.22 20.27
C PRO A 53 14.04 0.90 19.27
N TYR A 54 13.49 1.32 18.14
CA TYR A 54 14.20 2.12 17.16
C TYR A 54 14.18 3.59 17.53
N LEU A 55 15.28 4.29 17.29
CA LEU A 55 15.30 5.73 17.14
C LEU A 55 15.24 6.07 15.64
N ASN A 56 14.19 6.76 15.22
CA ASN A 56 13.92 7.11 13.81
C ASN A 56 14.00 8.62 13.58
N GLY A 57 14.36 9.00 12.36
CA GLY A 57 14.34 10.39 11.90
C GLY A 57 14.37 10.49 10.38
N ALA A 58 14.36 11.73 9.86
CA ALA A 58 14.45 12.00 8.44
C ALA A 58 15.31 13.24 8.17
N VAL A 59 15.94 13.26 7.01
CA VAL A 59 16.68 14.41 6.48
C VAL A 59 16.23 14.76 5.08
N LEU A 60 16.18 16.06 4.79
CA LEU A 60 16.02 16.60 3.45
C LEU A 60 17.39 17.00 2.93
N VAL A 61 17.78 16.47 1.77
CA VAL A 61 19.12 16.62 1.20
C VAL A 61 19.04 17.18 -0.20
N HIS A 62 19.83 18.23 -0.48
CA HIS A 62 20.08 18.68 -1.86
C HIS A 62 21.30 17.95 -2.38
N SER A 63 21.07 16.96 -3.24
CA SER A 63 22.11 16.09 -3.79
C SER A 63 22.54 16.52 -5.19
N SER A 64 23.83 16.38 -5.48
CA SER A 64 24.37 16.42 -6.85
C SER A 64 24.35 15.06 -7.54
N LEU A 65 24.05 13.98 -6.79
CA LEU A 65 24.01 12.62 -7.31
C LEU A 65 22.61 12.27 -7.85
N PRO A 66 22.51 11.42 -8.88
CA PRO A 66 21.24 10.79 -9.25
C PRO A 66 20.78 9.81 -8.14
N PRO A 67 19.50 9.43 -8.08
CA PRO A 67 18.97 8.56 -7.00
C PRO A 67 19.72 7.24 -6.82
N ARG A 68 20.13 6.59 -7.91
CA ARG A 68 20.98 5.38 -7.85
C ARG A 68 22.34 5.66 -7.20
N GLY A 69 22.91 6.85 -7.41
CA GLY A 69 24.12 7.30 -6.74
C GLY A 69 23.91 7.55 -5.25
N VAL A 70 22.80 8.19 -4.88
CA VAL A 70 22.39 8.38 -3.48
C VAL A 70 22.24 7.03 -2.78
N LEU A 71 21.50 6.08 -3.37
CA LEU A 71 21.31 4.74 -2.80
C LEU A 71 22.64 4.02 -2.56
N LYS A 72 23.56 4.05 -3.53
CA LYS A 72 24.89 3.45 -3.39
C LYS A 72 25.66 4.05 -2.21
N GLN A 73 25.62 5.37 -2.04
CA GLN A 73 26.29 6.04 -0.92
C GLN A 73 25.64 5.69 0.41
N LEU A 74 24.31 5.60 0.50
CA LEU A 74 23.63 5.17 1.72
C LEU A 74 24.05 3.76 2.12
N MET A 75 24.07 2.81 1.18
CA MET A 75 24.52 1.43 1.45
C MET A 75 25.99 1.38 1.93
N ALA A 76 26.87 2.23 1.38
CA ALA A 76 28.26 2.31 1.82
C ALA A 76 28.38 2.86 3.26
N ILE A 77 27.63 3.93 3.57
CA ILE A 77 27.57 4.52 4.91
C ILE A 77 27.06 3.48 5.93
N GLU A 78 26.03 2.72 5.58
CA GLU A 78 25.52 1.66 6.45
C GLU A 78 26.58 0.60 6.76
N GLY A 79 27.32 0.14 5.75
CA GLY A 79 28.40 -0.85 5.93
C GLY A 79 29.51 -0.34 6.85
N GLU A 80 29.91 0.92 6.70
CA GLU A 80 30.95 1.54 7.53
C GLU A 80 30.51 1.80 8.97
N LEU A 81 29.22 2.07 9.19
CA LEU A 81 28.63 2.25 10.53
C LEU A 81 28.21 0.92 11.18
N GLY A 82 28.64 -0.22 10.63
CA GLY A 82 28.52 -1.51 11.29
C GLY A 82 27.21 -2.25 11.01
N ARG A 83 26.49 -1.91 9.93
CA ARG A 83 25.35 -2.74 9.48
C ARG A 83 25.84 -4.13 9.06
N GLN A 84 25.51 -5.13 9.86
CA GLN A 84 25.70 -6.55 9.51
C GLN A 84 24.44 -7.06 8.80
N ARG A 85 24.60 -7.70 7.63
CA ARG A 85 23.48 -8.34 6.94
C ARG A 85 23.11 -9.63 7.68
N GLY A 86 21.95 -9.63 8.33
CA GLY A 86 21.44 -10.77 9.08
C GLY A 86 19.97 -11.05 8.74
N GLU A 87 19.20 -11.42 9.75
CA GLU A 87 17.79 -11.78 9.61
C GLU A 87 16.92 -10.63 9.06
N ARG A 88 15.90 -10.99 8.27
CA ARG A 88 14.92 -10.03 7.73
C ARG A 88 14.20 -9.35 8.90
N TRP A 89 14.19 -8.01 8.88
CA TRP A 89 13.64 -7.16 9.95
C TRP A 89 14.28 -7.35 11.34
N GLY A 90 15.47 -7.96 11.39
CA GLY A 90 16.27 -8.00 12.61
C GLY A 90 16.85 -6.63 12.98
N ALA A 91 17.40 -6.56 14.19
CA ALA A 91 17.98 -5.36 14.76
C ALA A 91 19.21 -4.90 13.97
N ARG A 92 19.40 -3.58 13.88
CA ARG A 92 20.40 -2.92 13.04
C ARG A 92 21.06 -1.77 13.77
N ALA A 93 22.37 -1.69 13.58
CA ALA A 93 23.21 -0.57 13.97
C ALA A 93 22.69 0.73 13.31
N ILE A 94 22.47 0.70 12.00
CA ILE A 94 21.89 1.79 11.22
C ILE A 94 21.07 1.25 10.04
N ASP A 95 20.00 1.96 9.69
CA ASP A 95 19.13 1.73 8.53
C ASP A 95 18.89 3.06 7.82
N LEU A 96 19.29 3.16 6.55
CA LEU A 96 19.17 4.38 5.74
C LEU A 96 18.35 4.11 4.47
N ASP A 97 17.14 4.66 4.42
CA ASP A 97 16.22 4.46 3.30
C ASP A 97 16.07 5.74 2.47
N LEU A 98 16.35 5.66 1.17
CA LEU A 98 15.98 6.73 0.23
C LEU A 98 14.46 6.67 -0.02
N LEU A 99 13.72 7.64 0.53
CA LEU A 99 12.25 7.66 0.47
C LEU A 99 11.74 8.27 -0.83
N LEU A 100 12.22 9.47 -1.16
CA LEU A 100 11.83 10.24 -2.35
C LEU A 100 13.07 10.92 -2.92
N CYS A 101 13.08 11.15 -4.23
CA CYS A 101 13.95 12.14 -4.81
C CYS A 101 13.27 12.84 -5.99
N ASP A 102 13.04 14.14 -5.84
CA ASP A 102 12.19 14.96 -6.71
C ASP A 102 10.86 14.27 -7.05
N GLN A 103 10.52 14.15 -8.34
CA GLN A 103 9.35 13.43 -8.85
C GLN A 103 9.73 12.10 -9.52
N MET A 104 10.92 11.57 -9.23
CA MET A 104 11.41 10.36 -9.89
C MET A 104 10.61 9.12 -9.44
N VAL A 105 10.26 8.30 -10.41
CA VAL A 105 9.66 6.98 -10.22
C VAL A 105 10.58 5.94 -10.85
N ILE A 106 11.02 4.98 -10.04
CA ILE A 106 11.90 3.88 -10.45
C ILE A 106 11.21 2.60 -9.99
N ASP A 107 11.00 1.67 -10.91
CA ASP A 107 10.41 0.35 -10.63
C ASP A 107 11.28 -0.73 -11.27
N GLU A 108 12.39 -1.02 -10.61
CA GLU A 108 13.36 -2.03 -11.01
C GLU A 108 13.45 -3.11 -9.93
N SER A 109 13.91 -4.31 -10.29
CA SER A 109 13.93 -5.45 -9.37
C SER A 109 14.84 -5.26 -8.15
N ASP A 110 15.88 -4.42 -8.29
CA ASP A 110 16.87 -4.10 -7.26
C ASP A 110 16.67 -2.71 -6.62
N PHE A 111 15.82 -1.85 -7.20
CA PHE A 111 15.62 -0.48 -6.73
C PHE A 111 14.23 0.04 -7.06
N GLN A 112 13.50 0.43 -6.02
CA GLN A 112 12.19 1.08 -6.15
C GLN A 112 12.19 2.46 -5.50
N LEU A 113 11.71 3.46 -6.24
CA LEU A 113 11.53 4.84 -5.78
C LEU A 113 10.18 5.37 -6.28
N PRO A 114 9.35 6.04 -5.47
CA PRO A 114 9.43 6.20 -4.02
C PRO A 114 9.62 4.89 -3.26
N HIS A 115 10.18 4.94 -2.04
CA HIS A 115 10.32 3.73 -1.24
C HIS A 115 8.94 3.08 -1.06
N PRO A 116 8.76 1.80 -1.45
CA PRO A 116 7.45 1.20 -1.69
C PRO A 116 6.57 1.11 -0.43
N ARG A 117 7.16 1.25 0.76
CA ARG A 117 6.46 1.17 2.05
C ARG A 117 6.34 2.51 2.78
N MET A 118 6.84 3.62 2.22
CA MET A 118 6.88 4.88 2.97
C MET A 118 5.49 5.46 3.23
N ALA A 119 4.55 5.25 2.31
CA ALA A 119 3.27 5.97 2.27
C ALA A 119 2.28 5.61 3.40
N PHE A 120 2.60 4.61 4.22
CA PHE A 120 1.73 4.14 5.30
C PHE A 120 2.48 3.85 6.61
N ARG A 121 3.80 4.05 6.67
CA ARG A 121 4.58 3.82 7.90
C ARG A 121 4.61 5.09 8.74
N ARG A 122 3.94 5.10 9.90
CA ARG A 122 3.89 6.25 10.81
C ARG A 122 5.28 6.71 11.22
N PHE A 123 6.14 5.79 11.64
CA PHE A 123 7.51 6.08 12.07
C PHE A 123 8.40 6.67 10.95
N VAL A 124 8.00 6.52 9.68
CA VAL A 124 8.63 7.18 8.53
C VAL A 124 7.97 8.52 8.24
N LEU A 125 6.63 8.56 8.18
CA LEU A 125 5.87 9.74 7.78
C LEU A 125 5.89 10.87 8.80
N GLU A 126 5.98 10.58 10.10
CA GLU A 126 6.08 11.62 11.13
C GLU A 126 7.35 12.47 10.99
N PRO A 127 8.57 11.89 11.00
CA PRO A 127 9.78 12.69 10.80
C PRO A 127 9.88 13.24 9.38
N ALA A 128 9.41 12.50 8.36
CA ALA A 128 9.39 12.98 6.97
C ALA A 128 8.52 14.24 6.80
N ALA A 129 7.33 14.28 7.40
CA ALA A 129 6.45 15.44 7.32
C ALA A 129 7.06 16.66 8.03
N GLU A 130 7.83 16.47 9.10
CA GLU A 130 8.52 17.55 9.79
C GLU A 130 9.48 18.31 8.86
N VAL A 131 10.21 17.60 8.00
CA VAL A 131 11.22 18.17 7.09
C VAL A 131 10.74 18.43 5.67
N ALA A 132 9.65 17.78 5.22
CA ALA A 132 9.25 17.78 3.82
C ALA A 132 7.72 17.67 3.61
N ALA A 133 6.89 18.24 4.50
CA ALA A 133 5.42 18.15 4.42
C ALA A 133 4.81 18.46 3.04
N ALA A 134 5.37 19.42 2.30
CA ALA A 134 4.87 19.86 1.00
C ALA A 134 5.35 18.98 -0.18
N MET A 135 6.35 18.11 0.02
CA MET A 135 6.88 17.27 -1.05
C MET A 135 5.83 16.28 -1.53
N ILE A 136 5.63 16.16 -2.84
CA ILE A 136 4.65 15.27 -3.46
C ILE A 136 5.28 13.89 -3.65
N HIS A 137 4.58 12.85 -3.18
CA HIS A 137 4.89 11.47 -3.46
C HIS A 137 4.29 11.09 -4.84
N PRO A 138 5.12 10.91 -5.89
CA PRO A 138 4.67 10.91 -7.29
C PRO A 138 3.63 9.84 -7.61
N THR A 139 3.74 8.64 -7.02
CA THR A 139 2.79 7.54 -7.29
C THR A 139 1.50 7.62 -6.48
N SER A 140 1.49 8.27 -5.32
CA SER A 140 0.26 8.45 -4.51
C SER A 140 -0.47 9.75 -4.85
N ARG A 141 0.24 10.70 -5.50
CA ARG A 141 -0.18 12.06 -5.85
C ARG A 141 -0.56 12.91 -4.64
N TRP A 142 -0.07 12.54 -3.47
CA TRP A 142 -0.30 13.27 -2.21
C TRP A 142 0.99 13.84 -1.70
N THR A 143 0.88 14.94 -0.96
CA THR A 143 2.02 15.44 -0.20
C THR A 143 2.34 14.51 0.98
N VAL A 144 3.59 14.49 1.42
CA VAL A 144 4.02 13.76 2.62
C VAL A 144 3.17 14.16 3.84
N GLY A 145 2.87 15.46 3.98
CA GLY A 145 2.00 15.95 5.06
C GLY A 145 0.58 15.39 4.98
N ARG A 146 0.02 15.23 3.76
CA ARG A 146 -1.29 14.61 3.56
C ARG A 146 -1.27 13.11 3.87
N LEU A 147 -0.20 12.39 3.48
CA LEU A 147 -0.03 10.98 3.82
C LEU A 147 0.02 10.79 5.34
N ARG A 148 0.79 11.61 6.06
CA ARG A 148 0.84 11.59 7.53
C ARG A 148 -0.54 11.85 8.14
N ALA A 149 -1.21 12.93 7.72
CA ALA A 149 -2.51 13.31 8.27
C ALA A 149 -3.60 12.27 8.00
N HIS A 150 -3.47 11.50 6.91
CA HIS A 150 -4.39 10.41 6.58
C HIS A 150 -4.32 9.26 7.58
N LEU A 151 -3.14 8.94 8.13
CA LEU A 151 -3.01 7.92 9.18
C LEU A 151 -3.79 8.28 10.46
N ASP A 152 -4.00 9.57 10.73
CA ASP A 152 -4.75 10.02 11.91
C ASP A 152 -6.26 10.08 11.63
N ARG A 153 -6.65 10.39 10.39
CA ARG A 153 -8.05 10.69 10.02
C ARG A 153 -8.80 9.52 9.39
N SER A 154 -8.10 8.60 8.72
CA SER A 154 -8.75 7.46 8.07
C SER A 154 -9.16 6.41 9.12
N PRO A 155 -10.20 5.60 8.85
CA PRO A 155 -10.44 4.44 9.69
C PRO A 155 -9.30 3.42 9.52
N ARG A 156 -9.15 2.51 10.49
CA ARG A 156 -8.21 1.37 10.42
C ARG A 156 -8.73 0.32 9.44
N TYR A 157 -8.73 0.69 8.16
CA TYR A 157 -9.33 -0.07 7.08
C TYR A 157 -8.30 -0.36 5.99
N LEU A 158 -8.04 -1.64 5.74
CA LEU A 158 -7.25 -2.17 4.64
C LEU A 158 -8.19 -2.76 3.58
N THR A 159 -7.98 -2.42 2.31
CA THR A 159 -8.68 -3.07 1.18
C THR A 159 -7.69 -3.87 0.34
N LEU A 160 -8.10 -5.07 -0.05
CA LEU A 160 -7.38 -5.90 -1.01
C LEU A 160 -7.97 -5.65 -2.40
N ALA A 161 -7.11 -5.24 -3.32
CA ALA A 161 -7.43 -5.05 -4.72
C ALA A 161 -6.63 -6.07 -5.54
N GLY A 162 -7.24 -6.66 -6.55
CA GLY A 162 -6.55 -7.51 -7.52
C GLY A 162 -7.54 -8.25 -8.40
N MET A 163 -7.06 -8.72 -9.54
CA MET A 163 -7.83 -9.54 -10.48
C MET A 163 -8.42 -10.80 -9.80
N PRO A 164 -9.50 -11.38 -10.34
CA PRO A 164 -9.89 -12.73 -9.95
C PRO A 164 -8.70 -13.71 -10.05
N GLY A 165 -8.56 -14.60 -9.07
CA GLY A 165 -7.44 -15.55 -8.99
C GLY A 165 -6.23 -15.09 -8.15
N VAL A 166 -6.21 -13.87 -7.62
CA VAL A 166 -5.13 -13.40 -6.70
C VAL A 166 -5.28 -13.92 -5.25
N GLY A 167 -6.43 -14.50 -4.90
CA GLY A 167 -6.67 -15.05 -3.55
C GLY A 167 -7.08 -14.03 -2.48
N LYS A 168 -7.77 -12.93 -2.85
CA LYS A 168 -8.17 -11.86 -1.90
C LYS A 168 -8.88 -12.37 -0.65
N THR A 169 -9.92 -13.19 -0.82
CA THR A 169 -10.73 -13.71 0.30
C THR A 169 -9.89 -14.51 1.28
N GLU A 170 -9.08 -15.44 0.79
CA GLU A 170 -8.19 -16.24 1.64
C GLU A 170 -7.15 -15.37 2.36
N ILE A 171 -6.50 -14.44 1.66
CA ILE A 171 -5.55 -13.51 2.27
C ILE A 171 -6.24 -12.64 3.34
N ALA A 172 -7.45 -12.13 3.09
CA ALA A 172 -8.19 -11.31 4.05
C ALA A 172 -8.48 -12.11 5.34
N HIS A 173 -8.95 -13.34 5.22
CA HIS A 173 -9.21 -14.21 6.37
C HIS A 173 -7.92 -14.56 7.14
N ARG A 174 -6.82 -14.85 6.45
CA ARG A 174 -5.53 -15.16 7.10
C ARG A 174 -4.92 -13.94 7.79
N VAL A 175 -5.01 -12.75 7.20
CA VAL A 175 -4.62 -11.50 7.85
C VAL A 175 -5.49 -11.21 9.07
N ALA A 176 -6.82 -11.40 8.96
CA ALA A 176 -7.74 -11.24 10.08
C ALA A 176 -7.42 -12.21 11.23
N ALA A 177 -7.17 -13.49 10.94
CA ALA A 177 -6.77 -14.48 11.93
C ALA A 177 -5.46 -14.08 12.65
N ALA A 178 -4.49 -13.50 11.92
CA ALA A 178 -3.21 -13.07 12.49
C ALA A 178 -3.30 -11.76 13.31
N THR A 179 -4.32 -10.93 13.11
CA THR A 179 -4.39 -9.56 13.67
C THR A 179 -5.61 -9.30 14.55
N GLY A 180 -6.60 -10.20 14.56
CA GLY A 180 -7.91 -9.95 15.15
C GLY A 180 -8.77 -8.95 14.38
N ALA A 181 -8.40 -8.61 13.13
CA ALA A 181 -9.18 -7.71 12.30
C ALA A 181 -10.52 -8.33 11.86
N VAL A 182 -11.51 -7.48 11.59
CA VAL A 182 -12.82 -7.91 11.08
C VAL A 182 -12.77 -7.97 9.56
N VAL A 183 -13.15 -9.12 8.98
CA VAL A 183 -13.24 -9.27 7.53
C VAL A 183 -14.51 -8.60 7.00
N LEU A 184 -14.35 -7.77 5.96
CA LEU A 184 -15.44 -7.23 5.17
C LEU A 184 -15.51 -8.00 3.85
N ALA A 185 -16.27 -9.09 3.85
CA ALA A 185 -16.46 -9.92 2.67
C ALA A 185 -17.24 -9.17 1.59
N ASP A 186 -16.86 -9.38 0.33
CA ASP A 186 -17.59 -8.85 -0.83
C ASP A 186 -19.02 -9.39 -0.80
N PRO A 187 -20.04 -8.51 -0.73
CA PRO A 187 -21.44 -8.93 -0.74
C PRO A 187 -21.90 -9.38 -2.14
N LEU A 188 -20.96 -9.86 -2.97
CA LEU A 188 -21.24 -10.53 -4.23
C LEU A 188 -22.35 -11.56 -3.98
N PRO A 189 -23.38 -11.61 -4.84
CA PRO A 189 -24.18 -12.82 -4.89
C PRO A 189 -23.20 -13.95 -5.23
N LEU A 190 -23.06 -14.93 -4.34
CA LEU A 190 -22.48 -16.23 -4.65
C LEU A 190 -23.22 -16.74 -5.90
N ILE A 191 -22.66 -16.53 -7.09
CA ILE A 191 -23.02 -17.15 -8.36
C ILE A 191 -24.54 -17.34 -8.52
N GLU A 192 -25.22 -16.29 -8.93
CA GLU A 192 -26.39 -16.43 -9.79
C GLU A 192 -26.29 -15.43 -10.95
N ALA A 193 -25.11 -15.36 -11.57
CA ALA A 193 -24.97 -14.70 -12.86
C ALA A 193 -25.84 -15.38 -13.94
N ASP A 194 -26.21 -16.65 -13.73
CA ASP A 194 -26.98 -17.49 -14.66
C ASP A 194 -28.41 -17.83 -14.18
N VAL A 195 -28.84 -17.36 -13.00
CA VAL A 195 -30.17 -17.71 -12.43
C VAL A 195 -30.95 -16.50 -11.90
N SER A 196 -30.32 -15.34 -11.68
CA SER A 196 -31.04 -14.15 -11.23
C SER A 196 -31.83 -13.52 -12.38
N PRO A 197 -33.17 -13.41 -12.31
CA PRO A 197 -34.01 -12.87 -13.38
C PRO A 197 -33.89 -11.35 -13.56
N ARG A 198 -33.01 -10.67 -12.80
CA ARG A 198 -32.89 -9.21 -12.80
C ARG A 198 -32.00 -8.71 -13.96
N PRO A 199 -32.35 -7.58 -14.61
CA PRO A 199 -31.51 -6.94 -15.63
C PRO A 199 -30.09 -6.63 -15.13
N PRO A 200 -29.07 -6.64 -16.02
CA PRO A 200 -27.68 -6.35 -15.65
C PRO A 200 -27.48 -5.04 -14.87
N LEU A 201 -28.11 -3.95 -15.30
CA LEU A 201 -28.02 -2.64 -14.62
C LEU A 201 -28.50 -2.69 -13.17
N GLU A 202 -29.65 -3.33 -12.91
CA GLU A 202 -30.22 -3.44 -11.57
C GLU A 202 -29.30 -4.25 -10.63
N ARG A 203 -28.69 -5.33 -11.14
CA ARG A 203 -27.73 -6.14 -10.38
C ARG A 203 -26.48 -5.34 -9.98
N GLU A 204 -25.93 -4.56 -10.90
CA GLU A 204 -24.75 -3.72 -10.62
C GLU A 204 -25.07 -2.60 -9.62
N ILE A 205 -26.25 -1.99 -9.72
CA ILE A 205 -26.73 -1.00 -8.75
C ILE A 205 -26.88 -1.61 -7.35
N GLU A 206 -27.56 -2.75 -7.24
CA GLU A 206 -27.77 -3.44 -5.96
C GLU A 206 -26.43 -3.85 -5.33
N LEU A 207 -25.50 -4.40 -6.13
CA LEU A 207 -24.17 -4.77 -5.64
C LEU A 207 -23.40 -3.54 -5.14
N ALA A 208 -23.48 -2.41 -5.85
CA ALA A 208 -22.86 -1.16 -5.43
C ALA A 208 -23.42 -0.67 -4.09
N GLU A 209 -24.73 -0.75 -3.88
CA GLU A 209 -25.39 -0.37 -2.62
C GLU A 209 -24.95 -1.27 -1.46
N ARG A 210 -24.94 -2.60 -1.67
CA ARG A 210 -24.48 -3.56 -0.65
C ARG A 210 -23.01 -3.32 -0.27
N ARG A 211 -22.15 -3.09 -1.27
CA ARG A 211 -20.74 -2.73 -1.04
C ARG A 211 -20.62 -1.40 -0.29
N ALA A 212 -21.46 -0.42 -0.61
CA ALA A 212 -21.46 0.87 0.08
C ALA A 212 -21.85 0.74 1.56
N VAL A 213 -22.83 -0.12 1.88
CA VAL A 213 -23.20 -0.45 3.28
C VAL A 213 -22.06 -1.17 4.00
N ALA A 214 -21.37 -2.10 3.33
CA ALA A 214 -20.22 -2.80 3.91
C ALA A 214 -19.04 -1.86 4.21
N LEU A 215 -18.84 -0.85 3.35
CA LEU A 215 -17.78 0.15 3.45
C LEU A 215 -18.21 1.47 4.09
N ASP A 216 -19.38 1.50 4.74
CA ASP A 216 -19.94 2.73 5.33
C ASP A 216 -18.94 3.42 6.27
N ARG A 217 -18.77 4.73 6.09
CA ARG A 217 -17.75 5.48 6.82
C ARG A 217 -17.95 5.44 8.31
N ASP A 218 -19.17 5.67 8.78
CA ASP A 218 -19.45 5.82 10.20
C ASP A 218 -19.26 4.46 10.91
N ARG A 219 -19.68 3.38 10.24
CA ARG A 219 -19.38 2.01 10.68
C ARG A 219 -17.87 1.78 10.84
N LEU A 220 -17.05 2.12 9.84
CA LEU A 220 -15.62 1.80 9.87
C LEU A 220 -14.80 2.71 10.80
N HIS A 221 -15.34 3.86 11.20
CA HIS A 221 -14.75 4.70 12.27
C HIS A 221 -15.14 4.24 13.68
N SER A 222 -16.11 3.34 13.81
CA SER A 222 -16.54 2.85 15.12
C SER A 222 -15.53 1.83 15.68
N GLY A 223 -14.89 2.19 16.80
CA GLY A 223 -14.01 1.30 17.55
C GLY A 223 -12.52 1.38 17.19
N LYS A 224 -11.73 0.50 17.83
CA LYS A 224 -10.26 0.44 17.68
C LYS A 224 -9.79 -0.69 16.75
N SER A 225 -10.69 -1.56 16.32
CA SER A 225 -10.36 -2.75 15.52
C SER A 225 -9.98 -2.37 14.09
N TRP A 226 -9.13 -3.19 13.49
CA TRP A 226 -8.88 -3.12 12.06
C TRP A 226 -10.00 -3.82 11.28
N PHE A 227 -10.27 -3.32 10.07
CA PHE A 227 -11.11 -3.96 9.07
C PHE A 227 -10.27 -4.32 7.85
N VAL A 228 -10.47 -5.53 7.30
CA VAL A 228 -9.82 -5.99 6.08
C VAL A 228 -10.90 -6.38 5.09
N SER A 229 -11.01 -5.65 3.99
CA SER A 229 -11.95 -5.98 2.91
C SER A 229 -11.26 -6.81 1.84
N ASP A 230 -11.91 -7.89 1.42
CA ASP A 230 -11.46 -8.74 0.31
C ASP A 230 -11.91 -8.23 -1.06
N PHE A 231 -12.57 -7.07 -1.10
CA PHE A 231 -12.94 -6.36 -2.31
C PHE A 231 -12.48 -4.91 -2.26
N TRP A 232 -12.39 -4.33 -3.45
CA TRP A 232 -12.07 -2.93 -3.66
C TRP A 232 -13.25 -2.21 -4.29
N TRP A 233 -13.63 -1.03 -3.79
CA TRP A 233 -14.80 -0.30 -4.29
C TRP A 233 -14.81 -0.12 -5.81
N MET A 234 -13.67 0.19 -6.43
CA MET A 234 -13.62 0.40 -7.88
C MET A 234 -13.87 -0.87 -8.70
N GLN A 235 -13.81 -2.04 -8.08
CA GLN A 235 -14.22 -3.29 -8.71
C GLN A 235 -15.69 -3.24 -9.18
N THR A 236 -16.53 -2.44 -8.53
CA THR A 236 -17.91 -2.16 -8.99
C THR A 236 -17.90 -1.47 -10.35
N ALA A 237 -17.09 -0.42 -10.51
CA ALA A 237 -16.97 0.29 -11.79
C ALA A 237 -16.33 -0.58 -12.89
N ILE A 238 -15.37 -1.43 -12.52
CA ILE A 238 -14.72 -2.37 -13.44
C ILE A 238 -15.74 -3.37 -14.01
N TYR A 239 -16.57 -3.98 -13.16
CA TYR A 239 -17.58 -4.92 -13.63
C TYR A 239 -18.70 -4.25 -14.43
N SER A 240 -19.16 -3.08 -14.00
CA SER A 240 -20.14 -2.32 -14.78
C SER A 240 -19.61 -1.95 -16.17
N ASN A 241 -18.33 -1.59 -16.30
CA ASN A 241 -17.71 -1.30 -17.60
C ASN A 241 -17.66 -2.54 -18.52
N LEU A 242 -17.49 -3.72 -17.93
CA LEU A 242 -17.44 -4.98 -18.67
C LEU A 242 -18.84 -5.47 -19.08
N LEU A 243 -19.84 -5.32 -18.21
CA LEU A 243 -21.15 -5.96 -18.33
C LEU A 243 -22.23 -5.09 -18.97
N LEU A 244 -22.12 -3.76 -18.91
CA LEU A 244 -23.19 -2.83 -19.30
C LEU A 244 -22.91 -2.15 -20.65
N GLY A 245 -23.98 -1.84 -21.40
CA GLY A 245 -23.89 -0.93 -22.54
C GLY A 245 -23.63 0.52 -22.10
N LEU A 246 -23.24 1.40 -23.03
CA LEU A 246 -22.86 2.79 -22.71
C LEU A 246 -23.95 3.57 -21.94
N ASN A 247 -25.22 3.44 -22.35
CA ASN A 247 -26.34 4.12 -21.69
C ASN A 247 -26.59 3.60 -20.26
N GLU A 248 -26.49 2.28 -20.06
CA GLU A 248 -26.66 1.66 -18.76
C GLU A 248 -25.48 1.97 -17.84
N LEU A 249 -24.25 1.97 -18.37
CA LEU A 249 -23.05 2.35 -17.64
C LEU A 249 -23.14 3.78 -17.10
N ASP A 250 -23.61 4.71 -17.91
CA ASP A 250 -23.83 6.11 -17.51
C ASP A 250 -24.87 6.23 -16.38
N LEU A 251 -25.96 5.45 -16.43
CA LEU A 251 -26.94 5.35 -15.33
C LEU A 251 -26.32 4.74 -14.07
N ALA A 252 -25.57 3.65 -14.19
CA ALA A 252 -24.90 2.99 -13.08
C ALA A 252 -23.90 3.94 -12.38
N ILE A 253 -23.10 4.68 -13.15
CA ILE A 253 -22.14 5.67 -12.62
C ILE A 253 -22.88 6.79 -11.87
N ARG A 254 -23.97 7.33 -12.44
CA ARG A 254 -24.80 8.33 -11.76
C ARG A 254 -25.29 7.84 -10.39
N HIS A 255 -25.62 6.56 -10.26
CA HIS A 255 -26.02 5.95 -8.99
C HIS A 255 -24.85 5.75 -8.02
N MET A 256 -23.69 5.36 -8.52
CA MET A 256 -22.50 5.10 -7.70
C MET A 256 -21.86 6.36 -7.11
N VAL A 257 -21.88 7.49 -7.82
CA VAL A 257 -21.21 8.73 -7.39
C VAL A 257 -21.69 9.23 -6.02
N PRO A 258 -23.00 9.28 -5.71
CA PRO A 258 -23.49 9.57 -4.36
C PRO A 258 -23.00 8.59 -3.29
N LEU A 259 -22.95 7.29 -3.60
CA LEU A 259 -22.49 6.25 -2.66
C LEU A 259 -21.01 6.44 -2.27
N MET A 260 -20.16 6.87 -3.22
CA MET A 260 -18.75 7.17 -2.95
C MET A 260 -18.54 8.21 -1.85
N ARG A 261 -19.51 9.11 -1.63
CA ARG A 261 -19.45 10.12 -0.56
C ARG A 261 -19.75 9.55 0.82
N ARG A 262 -20.34 8.35 0.92
CA ARG A 262 -20.73 7.68 2.16
C ARG A 262 -19.72 6.64 2.62
N ILE A 263 -18.96 6.07 1.69
CA ILE A 263 -17.96 5.04 2.03
C ILE A 263 -16.71 5.64 2.68
N ALA A 264 -16.00 4.80 3.43
CA ALA A 264 -14.68 5.11 3.96
C ALA A 264 -13.62 5.05 2.85
N ARG A 265 -12.62 5.94 2.96
CA ARG A 265 -11.37 5.77 2.23
C ARG A 265 -10.45 4.81 3.00
N PRO A 266 -9.85 3.80 2.35
CA PRO A 266 -8.92 2.91 3.03
C PRO A 266 -7.71 3.66 3.58
N ARG A 267 -7.22 3.24 4.75
CA ARG A 267 -5.91 3.64 5.27
C ARG A 267 -4.80 3.17 4.34
N LEU A 268 -4.96 1.95 3.83
CA LEU A 268 -4.03 1.31 2.90
C LEU A 268 -4.80 0.50 1.86
N THR A 269 -4.41 0.65 0.60
CA THR A 269 -4.85 -0.24 -0.49
C THR A 269 -3.72 -1.19 -0.81
N ALA A 270 -3.94 -2.49 -0.65
CA ALA A 270 -3.00 -3.52 -1.07
C ALA A 270 -3.39 -4.04 -2.46
N VAL A 271 -2.53 -3.83 -3.45
CA VAL A 271 -2.73 -4.34 -4.81
C VAL A 271 -1.95 -5.64 -4.93
N LEU A 272 -2.68 -6.73 -5.16
CA LEU A 272 -2.16 -8.07 -5.33
C LEU A 272 -2.05 -8.37 -6.83
N ASP A 273 -0.83 -8.68 -7.28
CA ASP A 273 -0.52 -8.89 -8.69
C ASP A 273 0.13 -10.28 -8.90
N ALA A 274 -0.12 -10.89 -10.06
CA ALA A 274 0.56 -12.11 -10.54
C ALA A 274 0.47 -12.17 -12.08
N PRO A 275 1.27 -13.01 -12.76
CA PRO A 275 1.14 -13.22 -14.20
C PRO A 275 -0.29 -13.60 -14.59
N ILE A 276 -0.79 -13.05 -15.70
CA ILE A 276 -2.19 -13.21 -16.11
C ILE A 276 -2.56 -14.68 -16.34
N ASP A 277 -1.65 -15.50 -16.87
CA ASP A 277 -1.86 -16.93 -17.10
C ASP A 277 -2.08 -17.71 -15.80
N ASP A 278 -1.33 -17.35 -14.75
CA ASP A 278 -1.49 -17.95 -13.42
C ASP A 278 -2.84 -17.57 -12.82
N LEU A 279 -3.22 -16.30 -12.98
CA LEU A 279 -4.51 -15.78 -12.52
C LEU A 279 -5.67 -16.47 -13.22
N TRP A 280 -5.58 -16.64 -14.55
CA TRP A 280 -6.60 -17.30 -15.34
C TRP A 280 -6.85 -18.74 -14.88
N LYS A 281 -5.77 -19.53 -14.74
CA LYS A 281 -5.84 -20.92 -14.25
C LYS A 281 -6.49 -21.00 -12.86
N ARG A 282 -6.05 -20.16 -11.92
CA ARG A 282 -6.61 -20.14 -10.55
C ARG A 282 -8.06 -19.68 -10.53
N ALA A 283 -8.39 -18.63 -11.26
CA ALA A 283 -9.73 -18.05 -11.29
C ALA A 283 -10.77 -19.05 -11.81
N ARG A 284 -10.46 -19.83 -12.86
CA ARG A 284 -11.37 -20.88 -13.38
C ARG A 284 -11.58 -22.02 -12.38
N ALA A 285 -10.53 -22.39 -11.66
CA ALA A 285 -10.62 -23.46 -10.66
C ALA A 285 -11.58 -23.08 -9.52
N THR A 286 -11.54 -21.82 -9.08
CA THR A 286 -12.24 -21.36 -7.87
C THR A 286 -13.54 -20.60 -8.13
N ASN A 287 -13.78 -20.09 -9.33
CA ASN A 287 -14.98 -19.32 -9.67
C ASN A 287 -15.80 -20.02 -10.79
N PRO A 288 -16.93 -20.67 -10.46
CA PRO A 288 -17.84 -21.27 -11.42
C PRO A 288 -18.30 -20.34 -12.54
N ALA A 289 -18.54 -19.06 -12.28
CA ALA A 289 -18.94 -18.10 -13.31
C ALA A 289 -17.83 -17.85 -14.35
N LEU A 290 -16.57 -18.06 -13.98
CA LEU A 290 -15.43 -17.94 -14.90
C LEU A 290 -15.08 -19.25 -15.61
N ARG A 291 -15.74 -20.38 -15.29
CA ARG A 291 -15.51 -21.66 -16.00
C ARG A 291 -16.00 -21.60 -17.44
N ALA A 292 -17.11 -20.90 -17.66
CA ALA A 292 -17.74 -20.67 -18.96
C ALA A 292 -17.16 -19.46 -19.73
N ALA A 293 -16.45 -18.56 -19.05
CA ALA A 293 -15.80 -17.42 -19.67
C ALA A 293 -14.67 -17.85 -20.62
N ASN A 294 -14.41 -17.05 -21.64
CA ASN A 294 -13.26 -17.28 -22.53
C ASN A 294 -12.04 -16.43 -22.11
N GLU A 295 -10.86 -16.82 -22.57
CA GLU A 295 -9.61 -16.16 -22.20
C GLU A 295 -9.52 -14.70 -22.66
N LYS A 296 -10.17 -14.35 -23.79
CA LYS A 296 -10.19 -12.97 -24.31
C LYS A 296 -10.97 -12.04 -23.39
N GLU A 297 -12.08 -12.50 -22.80
CA GLU A 297 -12.84 -11.74 -21.80
C GLU A 297 -12.02 -11.52 -20.54
N PHE A 298 -11.23 -12.51 -20.12
CA PHE A 298 -10.34 -12.38 -18.97
C PHE A 298 -9.20 -11.38 -19.23
N GLN A 299 -8.64 -11.38 -20.45
CA GLN A 299 -7.66 -10.38 -20.89
C GLN A 299 -8.26 -8.97 -20.90
N ARG A 300 -9.46 -8.79 -21.46
CA ARG A 300 -10.17 -7.50 -21.44
C ARG A 300 -10.42 -7.01 -20.01
N LEU A 301 -10.82 -7.91 -19.10
CA LEU A 301 -10.96 -7.56 -17.67
C LEU A 301 -9.61 -7.10 -17.07
N ALA A 302 -8.50 -7.75 -17.44
CA ALA A 302 -7.17 -7.38 -16.96
C ALA A 302 -6.76 -5.97 -17.44
N GLU A 303 -7.05 -5.63 -18.69
CA GLU A 303 -6.81 -4.30 -19.25
C GLU A 303 -7.59 -3.22 -18.50
N ILE A 304 -8.91 -3.41 -18.33
CA ILE A 304 -9.76 -2.49 -17.56
C ILE A 304 -9.24 -2.37 -16.13
N TYR A 305 -8.90 -3.49 -15.49
CA TYR A 305 -8.36 -3.48 -14.13
C TYR A 305 -7.05 -2.67 -14.03
N ALA A 306 -6.13 -2.83 -14.98
CA ALA A 306 -4.87 -2.08 -15.02
C ALA A 306 -5.10 -0.57 -15.14
N GLU A 307 -6.06 -0.13 -15.97
CA GLU A 307 -6.43 1.29 -16.09
C GLU A 307 -6.93 1.88 -14.76
N PHE A 308 -7.79 1.15 -14.06
CA PHE A 308 -8.31 1.59 -12.76
C PHE A 308 -7.21 1.56 -11.68
N ALA A 309 -6.37 0.52 -11.66
CA ALA A 309 -5.26 0.40 -10.71
C ALA A 309 -4.22 1.53 -10.89
N ALA A 310 -3.98 1.99 -12.12
CA ALA A 310 -3.11 3.13 -12.41
C ALA A 310 -3.65 4.49 -11.91
N ARG A 311 -4.95 4.56 -11.59
CA ARG A 311 -5.62 5.77 -11.08
C ARG A 311 -5.76 5.80 -9.56
N ILE A 312 -5.30 4.76 -8.86
CA ILE A 312 -5.31 4.74 -7.39
C ILE A 312 -4.46 5.90 -6.86
N THR A 313 -5.00 6.62 -5.88
CA THR A 313 -4.29 7.70 -5.18
C THR A 313 -4.30 7.46 -3.68
N GLY A 314 -3.25 7.92 -2.99
CA GLY A 314 -3.02 7.66 -1.57
C GLY A 314 -2.08 6.47 -1.30
N PRO A 315 -2.08 5.92 -0.08
CA PRO A 315 -1.18 4.84 0.31
C PRO A 315 -1.51 3.53 -0.42
N VAL A 316 -0.54 3.02 -1.17
CA VAL A 316 -0.62 1.76 -1.92
C VAL A 316 0.57 0.87 -1.54
N LEU A 317 0.29 -0.42 -1.35
CA LEU A 317 1.29 -1.46 -1.22
C LEU A 317 1.06 -2.50 -2.32
N ARG A 318 2.05 -2.74 -3.18
CA ARG A 318 1.98 -3.78 -4.22
C ARG A 318 2.65 -5.06 -3.73
N LEU A 319 2.00 -6.21 -3.95
CA LEU A 319 2.45 -7.51 -3.45
C LEU A 319 2.27 -8.59 -4.52
N ASP A 320 3.22 -9.52 -4.59
CA ASP A 320 3.17 -10.70 -5.48
C ASP A 320 2.25 -11.77 -4.88
N ALA A 321 1.10 -11.98 -5.51
CA ALA A 321 0.07 -12.92 -5.08
C ALA A 321 0.51 -14.39 -5.17
N ARG A 322 1.61 -14.71 -5.88
CA ARG A 322 2.18 -16.07 -5.91
C ARG A 322 2.83 -16.45 -4.58
N ARG A 323 3.19 -15.46 -3.75
CA ARG A 323 3.85 -15.66 -2.44
C ARG A 323 2.92 -15.23 -1.30
N GLN A 324 1.80 -15.93 -1.16
CA GLN A 324 0.74 -15.52 -0.22
C GLN A 324 1.23 -15.36 1.22
N ASP A 325 2.07 -16.27 1.73
CA ASP A 325 2.60 -16.18 3.10
C ASP A 325 3.42 -14.90 3.29
N ALA A 326 4.29 -14.59 2.34
CA ALA A 326 5.08 -13.36 2.37
C ALA A 326 4.19 -12.10 2.23
N ALA A 327 3.14 -12.16 1.42
CA ALA A 327 2.17 -11.08 1.29
C ALA A 327 1.41 -10.85 2.60
N ILE A 328 0.96 -11.91 3.27
CA ILE A 328 0.28 -11.83 4.58
C ILE A 328 1.22 -11.23 5.63
N THR A 329 2.46 -11.71 5.73
CA THR A 329 3.46 -11.15 6.64
C THR A 329 3.67 -9.65 6.40
N GLU A 330 3.75 -9.22 5.15
CA GLU A 330 3.88 -7.79 4.81
C GLU A 330 2.62 -6.98 5.13
N LEU A 331 1.42 -7.52 4.93
CA LEU A 331 0.16 -6.84 5.27
C LEU A 331 0.02 -6.64 6.78
N VAL A 332 0.35 -7.66 7.57
CA VAL A 332 0.37 -7.58 9.04
C VAL A 332 1.34 -6.49 9.51
N ALA A 333 2.57 -6.48 8.97
CA ALA A 333 3.55 -5.45 9.28
C ALA A 333 3.10 -4.05 8.83
N ALA A 334 2.44 -3.93 7.67
CA ALA A 334 1.92 -2.67 7.17
C ALA A 334 0.79 -2.12 8.06
N MET A 335 -0.13 -2.97 8.54
CA MET A 335 -1.19 -2.59 9.48
C MET A 335 -0.60 -2.12 10.82
N ALA A 336 0.41 -2.81 11.34
CA ALA A 336 1.11 -2.40 12.55
C ALA A 336 1.82 -1.05 12.37
N ALA A 337 2.52 -0.86 11.25
CA ALA A 337 3.23 0.40 10.98
C ALA A 337 2.30 1.59 10.70
N ALA A 338 1.06 1.33 10.27
CA ALA A 338 0.05 2.35 9.95
C ALA A 338 -0.82 2.74 11.15
N THR A 339 -0.54 2.19 12.33
CA THR A 339 -1.27 2.48 13.57
C THR A 339 -0.72 3.75 14.22
#